data_AF-A0AAJ1TXB6-F1
#
_entry.id   AF-A0AAJ1TXB6-F1
#
_cell.length_a   1.000
_cell.length_b   1.000
_cell.length_c   1.000
_cell.angle_alpha   90.00
_cell.angle_beta   90.00
_cell.angle_gamma   90.00
#
_symmetry.space_group_name_H-M   'P 1'
#
loop_
_entity.id
_entity.type
_entity.pdbx_description
1 polymer ?
#
loop_
_entity_poly.entity_id
_entity_poly.type
_entity_poly.pdbx_seq_one_letter_code
_entity_poly.pdbx_strand_id
1 'polypeptide(L)'
;MVTENDVRVAASRIRARSAPPGSLKERVSVRSVRRELGGGSFGDIARPLAKWKADENYHPVIEQADLPEAFEQRLAALARDLLEQARVEATRERLSDFAEVERRRQAHEEILAEAAAQVDHLEDQVAALRSELALLRAADVATGQDGDAPPAIAAPAAQQAAAARGFVDALMGKKLAREADAFWAQVRDAVEAAMRERGPMPAHAIYRSLPAELRRQGESVGLPLTPGWLRYHLLRMAEAGEGLAEIDGRFGLAEPQPEPVPGEPAAPALADEVREMGKRRFWRRFVREVHVLLSKAGPLTADEILRRMDPEWIAASERFQRITPGRLRFKLRGRIDEGRPFAELSGERFAAVLGEEPWDGESAMSGAVRNG
;
A
#
# COMPACT_ATOMS: atom_id res chain seq x y z
N MET A 1 47.19 13.36 8.89
CA MET A 1 45.71 13.28 8.82
C MET A 1 45.27 13.92 7.52
N VAL A 2 44.21 13.44 6.89
CA VAL A 2 43.63 14.08 5.69
C VAL A 2 42.65 15.15 6.17
N THR A 3 42.71 16.37 5.63
CA THR A 3 41.76 17.44 5.99
C THR A 3 40.54 17.46 5.06
N GLU A 4 39.45 18.10 5.52
CA GLU A 4 38.26 18.34 4.69
C GLU A 4 38.60 19.12 3.41
N ASN A 5 39.54 20.08 3.50
CA ASN A 5 39.97 20.86 2.35
C ASN A 5 40.72 20.01 1.31
N ASP A 6 41.60 19.10 1.75
CA ASP A 6 42.32 18.19 0.84
C ASP A 6 41.34 17.29 0.07
N VAL A 7 40.31 16.77 0.75
CA VAL A 7 39.25 15.97 0.12
C VAL A 7 38.49 16.76 -0.93
N ARG A 8 38.13 18.03 -0.64
CA ARG A 8 37.44 18.91 -1.60
C ARG A 8 38.31 19.21 -2.83
N VAL A 9 39.58 19.57 -2.63
CA VAL A 9 40.52 19.87 -3.72
C VAL A 9 40.76 18.63 -4.60
N ALA A 10 40.94 17.45 -4.00
CA ALA A 10 41.07 16.19 -4.72
C ALA A 10 39.79 15.83 -5.50
N ALA A 11 38.61 15.99 -4.88
CA ALA A 11 37.32 15.72 -5.52
C ALA A 11 37.07 16.63 -6.74
N SER A 12 37.31 17.95 -6.60
CA SER A 12 37.19 18.91 -7.71
C SER A 12 38.20 18.62 -8.83
N ARG A 13 39.43 18.23 -8.50
CA ARG A 13 40.43 17.85 -9.52
C ARG A 13 40.02 16.60 -10.31
N ILE A 14 39.41 15.60 -9.65
CA ILE A 14 38.88 14.41 -10.33
C ILE A 14 37.68 14.80 -11.22
N ARG A 15 36.75 15.64 -10.72
CA ARG A 15 35.60 16.15 -11.49
C ARG A 15 36.01 16.89 -12.76
N ALA A 16 37.10 17.66 -12.69
CA ALA A 16 37.63 18.46 -13.79
C ALA A 16 38.42 17.67 -14.85
N ARG A 17 38.69 16.37 -14.64
CA ARG A 17 39.36 15.54 -15.66
C ARG A 17 38.41 15.23 -16.81
N SER A 18 38.85 15.54 -18.03
CA SER A 18 38.25 15.00 -19.25
C SER A 18 38.37 13.47 -19.29
N ALA A 19 37.39 12.80 -19.88
CA ALA A 19 37.45 11.36 -20.09
C ALA A 19 38.54 11.00 -21.11
N PRO A 20 39.39 9.98 -20.85
CA PRO A 20 40.30 9.46 -21.87
C PRO A 20 39.52 8.92 -23.09
N PRO A 21 40.03 9.07 -24.33
CA PRO A 21 39.34 8.64 -25.54
C PRO A 21 38.87 7.18 -25.47
N GLY A 22 37.58 6.94 -25.71
CA GLY A 22 36.98 5.60 -25.65
C GLY A 22 36.66 5.07 -24.24
N SER A 23 36.70 5.91 -23.20
CA SER A 23 36.39 5.51 -21.82
C SER A 23 35.44 6.49 -21.12
N LEU A 24 34.79 6.04 -20.04
CA LEU A 24 33.88 6.88 -19.24
C LEU A 24 34.66 7.82 -18.30
N LYS A 25 34.13 9.02 -18.08
CA LYS A 25 34.66 10.03 -17.13
C LYS A 25 34.89 9.43 -15.74
N GLU A 26 36.03 9.73 -15.12
CA GLU A 26 36.39 9.18 -13.80
C GLU A 26 35.39 9.66 -12.73
N ARG A 27 34.66 8.72 -12.12
CA ARG A 27 33.70 9.05 -11.05
C ARG A 27 34.41 9.52 -9.78
N VAL A 28 33.89 10.57 -9.15
CA VAL A 28 34.35 11.01 -7.83
C VAL A 28 33.81 10.05 -6.76
N SER A 29 34.71 9.31 -6.12
CA SER A 29 34.41 8.27 -5.13
C SER A 29 35.47 8.25 -4.04
N VAL A 30 35.17 7.67 -2.87
CA VAL A 30 36.15 7.55 -1.77
C VAL A 30 37.42 6.83 -2.24
N ARG A 31 37.31 5.86 -3.18
CA ARG A 31 38.47 5.16 -3.75
C ARG A 31 39.32 6.03 -4.69
N SER A 32 38.69 6.82 -5.57
CA SER A 32 39.42 7.73 -6.47
C SER A 32 40.04 8.91 -5.71
N VAL A 33 39.32 9.48 -4.74
CA VAL A 33 39.85 10.52 -3.84
C VAL A 33 41.00 9.99 -2.98
N ARG A 34 40.88 8.80 -2.37
CA ARG A 34 41.99 8.17 -1.61
C ARG A 34 43.22 7.89 -2.48
N ARG A 35 43.03 7.55 -3.76
CA ARG A 35 44.12 7.39 -4.74
C ARG A 35 44.79 8.73 -5.05
N GLU A 36 44.00 9.78 -5.25
CA GLU A 36 44.49 11.14 -5.53
C GLU A 36 45.28 11.74 -4.34
N LEU A 37 44.86 11.41 -3.11
CA LEU A 37 45.51 11.83 -1.87
C LEU A 37 46.69 10.92 -1.46
N GLY A 38 47.00 9.87 -2.22
CA GLY A 38 48.05 8.90 -1.90
C GLY A 38 47.81 8.04 -0.65
N GLY A 39 46.65 8.15 0.01
CA GLY A 39 46.36 7.48 1.27
C GLY A 39 45.18 8.07 2.04
N GLY A 40 45.10 7.74 3.32
CA GLY A 40 44.04 8.20 4.24
C GLY A 40 43.08 7.10 4.71
N SER A 41 42.42 7.35 5.85
CA SER A 41 41.36 6.51 6.38
C SER A 41 40.07 6.70 5.59
N PHE A 42 39.28 5.62 5.44
CA PHE A 42 37.97 5.70 4.77
C PHE A 42 37.00 6.61 5.52
N GLY A 43 37.04 6.64 6.86
CA GLY A 43 36.17 7.49 7.68
C GLY A 43 36.43 8.98 7.47
N ASP A 44 37.71 9.37 7.48
CA ASP A 44 38.18 10.74 7.32
C ASP A 44 37.82 11.32 5.95
N ILE A 45 37.78 10.47 4.91
CA ILE A 45 37.44 10.90 3.53
C ILE A 45 35.92 10.89 3.30
N ALA A 46 35.19 9.89 3.83
CA ALA A 46 33.78 9.68 3.48
C ALA A 46 32.87 10.84 3.90
N ARG A 47 33.04 11.40 5.10
CA ARG A 47 32.20 12.50 5.61
C ARG A 47 32.42 13.81 4.82
N PRO A 48 33.66 14.34 4.68
CA PRO A 48 33.96 15.47 3.80
C PRO A 48 33.48 15.28 2.35
N LEU A 49 33.65 14.08 1.78
CA LEU A 49 33.26 13.81 0.41
C LEU A 49 31.73 13.81 0.22
N ALA A 50 30.97 13.28 1.19
CA ALA A 50 29.50 13.32 1.14
C ALA A 50 28.97 14.76 1.19
N LYS A 51 29.57 15.61 2.04
CA LYS A 51 29.26 17.04 2.12
C LYS A 51 29.57 17.77 0.80
N TRP A 52 30.79 17.62 0.26
CA TRP A 52 31.16 18.18 -1.04
C TRP A 52 30.20 17.77 -2.17
N LYS A 53 29.75 16.51 -2.20
CA LYS A 53 28.78 16.06 -3.22
C LYS A 53 27.42 16.74 -3.11
N ALA A 54 26.97 17.08 -1.91
CA ALA A 54 25.73 17.80 -1.69
C ALA A 54 25.90 19.29 -2.08
N ASP A 55 26.98 19.93 -1.60
CA ASP A 55 27.29 21.34 -1.88
C ASP A 55 27.43 21.61 -3.39
N GLU A 56 28.07 20.70 -4.12
CA GLU A 56 28.38 20.79 -5.55
C GLU A 56 27.32 20.14 -6.47
N ASN A 57 26.21 19.64 -5.89
CA ASN A 57 25.14 18.87 -6.54
C ASN A 57 25.66 17.75 -7.47
N TYR A 58 26.69 17.00 -7.05
CA TYR A 58 27.39 16.05 -7.91
C TYR A 58 26.61 14.75 -8.14
N HIS A 59 26.02 14.61 -9.33
CA HIS A 59 25.31 13.40 -9.77
C HIS A 59 26.12 12.64 -10.84
N PRO A 60 26.78 11.51 -10.51
CA PRO A 60 27.69 10.82 -11.44
C PRO A 60 27.00 10.23 -12.68
N VAL A 61 25.68 10.02 -12.64
CA VAL A 61 24.90 9.57 -13.82
C VAL A 61 24.66 10.72 -14.80
N ILE A 62 24.47 11.95 -14.30
CA ILE A 62 24.22 13.13 -15.12
C ILE A 62 25.54 13.63 -15.74
N GLU A 63 26.60 13.69 -14.93
CA GLU A 63 27.97 14.00 -15.37
C GLU A 63 28.57 12.98 -16.37
N GLN A 64 28.00 11.77 -16.46
CA GLN A 64 28.39 10.77 -17.47
C GLN A 64 27.57 10.85 -18.77
N ALA A 65 26.46 11.59 -18.76
CA ALA A 65 25.60 11.78 -19.93
C ALA A 65 26.02 12.98 -20.81
N ASP A 66 27.05 13.74 -20.39
CA ASP A 66 27.62 14.91 -21.09
C ASP A 66 26.55 15.92 -21.56
N LEU A 67 25.54 16.12 -20.70
CA LEU A 67 24.39 16.97 -21.00
C LEU A 67 24.79 18.45 -20.90
N PRO A 68 24.29 19.32 -21.81
CA PRO A 68 24.45 20.76 -21.66
C PRO A 68 23.93 21.24 -20.30
N GLU A 69 24.71 22.07 -19.60
CA GLU A 69 24.44 22.48 -18.21
C GLU A 69 23.02 23.04 -17.99
N ALA A 70 22.51 23.81 -18.96
CA ALA A 70 21.15 24.35 -18.94
C ALA A 70 20.04 23.26 -18.95
N PHE A 71 20.35 22.04 -19.41
CA PHE A 71 19.44 20.90 -19.40
C PHE A 71 19.49 20.12 -18.08
N GLU A 72 20.68 19.95 -17.49
CA GLU A 72 20.85 19.41 -16.13
C GLU A 72 20.11 20.27 -15.10
N GLN A 73 20.29 21.60 -15.14
CA GLN A 73 19.62 22.52 -14.23
C GLN A 73 18.08 22.46 -14.38
N ARG A 74 17.56 22.34 -15.61
CA ARG A 74 16.12 22.19 -15.89
C ARG A 74 15.56 20.85 -15.39
N LEU A 75 16.27 19.74 -15.60
CA LEU A 75 15.87 18.43 -15.06
C LEU A 75 15.87 18.43 -13.53
N ALA A 76 16.87 19.05 -12.89
CA ALA A 76 16.97 19.14 -11.44
C ALA A 76 15.96 20.12 -10.80
N ALA A 77 15.41 21.06 -11.57
CA ALA A 77 14.25 21.86 -11.18
C ALA A 77 12.96 21.05 -11.31
N LEU A 78 12.70 20.49 -12.49
CA LEU A 78 11.48 19.73 -12.78
C LEU A 78 11.30 18.50 -11.87
N ALA A 79 12.39 17.81 -11.52
CA ALA A 79 12.36 16.72 -10.54
C ALA A 79 12.04 17.20 -9.11
N ARG A 80 12.42 18.43 -8.74
CA ARG A 80 12.04 19.06 -7.47
C ARG A 80 10.56 19.42 -7.46
N ASP A 81 10.09 20.07 -8.52
CA ASP A 81 8.70 20.51 -8.65
C ASP A 81 7.73 19.31 -8.60
N LEU A 82 8.06 18.19 -9.27
CA LEU A 82 7.30 16.94 -9.17
C LEU A 82 7.31 16.33 -7.75
N LEU A 83 8.44 16.35 -7.07
CA LEU A 83 8.55 15.89 -5.68
C LEU A 83 7.78 16.78 -4.70
N GLU A 84 7.69 18.09 -4.98
CA GLU A 84 6.91 19.04 -4.20
C GLU A 84 5.41 18.87 -4.44
N GLN A 85 4.97 18.74 -5.70
CA GLN A 85 3.58 18.42 -6.05
C GLN A 85 3.13 17.10 -5.39
N ALA A 86 3.92 16.03 -5.50
CA ALA A 86 3.59 14.74 -4.86
C ALA A 86 3.49 14.85 -3.32
N ARG A 87 4.27 15.73 -2.67
CA ARG A 87 4.16 16.02 -1.23
C ARG A 87 2.90 16.83 -0.90
N VAL A 88 2.54 17.81 -1.72
CA VAL A 88 1.31 18.61 -1.56
C VAL A 88 0.09 17.72 -1.73
N GLU A 89 0.04 16.86 -2.75
CA GLU A 89 -1.04 15.89 -2.98
C GLU A 89 -1.17 14.90 -1.82
N ALA A 90 -0.08 14.26 -1.39
CA ALA A 90 -0.09 13.34 -0.24
C ALA A 90 -0.46 14.04 1.09
N THR A 91 -0.26 15.36 1.20
CA THR A 91 -0.71 16.15 2.36
C THR A 91 -2.20 16.48 2.25
N ARG A 92 -2.68 16.80 1.04
CA ARG A 92 -4.09 17.05 0.75
C ARG A 92 -4.95 15.81 0.98
N GLU A 93 -4.47 14.65 0.55
CA GLU A 93 -5.11 13.34 0.77
C GLU A 93 -5.29 13.03 2.26
N ARG A 94 -4.24 13.21 3.06
CA ARG A 94 -4.32 13.06 4.53
C ARG A 94 -5.30 14.03 5.17
N LEU A 95 -5.38 15.27 4.70
CA LEU A 95 -6.35 16.25 5.20
C LEU A 95 -7.79 15.87 4.84
N SER A 96 -8.04 15.29 3.65
CA SER A 96 -9.35 14.71 3.34
C SER A 96 -9.67 13.48 4.19
N ASP A 97 -8.70 12.61 4.47
CA ASP A 97 -8.90 11.45 5.37
C ASP A 97 -9.34 11.91 6.77
N PHE A 98 -8.66 12.91 7.36
CA PHE A 98 -9.05 13.48 8.64
C PHE A 98 -10.47 14.07 8.60
N ALA A 99 -10.82 14.81 7.53
CA ALA A 99 -12.15 15.38 7.36
C ALA A 99 -13.25 14.32 7.12
N GLU A 100 -12.92 13.15 6.58
CA GLU A 100 -13.84 12.01 6.51
C GLU A 100 -14.00 11.28 7.85
N VAL A 101 -12.91 11.07 8.58
CA VAL A 101 -12.96 10.46 9.92
C VAL A 101 -13.80 11.32 10.86
N GLU A 102 -13.63 12.64 10.85
CA GLU A 102 -14.39 13.54 11.72
C GLU A 102 -15.88 13.58 11.34
N ARG A 103 -16.23 13.59 10.04
CA ARG A 103 -17.63 13.49 9.59
C ARG A 103 -18.28 12.15 9.98
N ARG A 104 -17.55 11.04 9.89
CA ARG A 104 -18.05 9.72 10.34
C ARG A 104 -18.23 9.68 11.85
N ARG A 105 -17.39 10.38 12.62
CA ARG A 105 -17.53 10.53 14.06
C ARG A 105 -18.77 11.35 14.42
N GLN A 106 -18.94 12.53 13.80
CA GLN A 106 -20.10 13.40 14.01
C GLN A 106 -21.41 12.66 13.71
N ALA A 107 -21.51 11.99 12.56
CA ALA A 107 -22.68 11.18 12.22
C ALA A 107 -22.93 10.03 13.22
N HIS A 108 -21.89 9.46 13.84
CA HIS A 108 -22.07 8.45 14.88
C HIS A 108 -22.53 9.05 16.22
N GLU A 109 -22.02 10.23 16.58
CA GLU A 109 -22.47 10.99 17.76
C GLU A 109 -23.93 11.47 17.59
N GLU A 110 -24.33 11.87 16.38
CA GLU A 110 -25.73 12.16 16.02
C GLU A 110 -26.63 10.92 16.18
N ILE A 111 -26.26 9.77 15.61
CA ILE A 111 -27.01 8.51 15.77
C ILE A 111 -27.13 8.10 17.24
N LEU A 112 -26.08 8.30 18.04
CA LEU A 112 -26.13 8.01 19.49
C LEU A 112 -27.05 8.97 20.24
N ALA A 113 -27.09 10.25 19.85
CA ALA A 113 -28.02 11.23 20.43
C ALA A 113 -29.48 10.94 20.03
N GLU A 114 -29.74 10.56 18.78
CA GLU A 114 -31.06 10.11 18.33
C GLU A 114 -31.52 8.84 19.07
N ALA A 115 -30.62 7.86 19.25
CA ALA A 115 -30.91 6.65 20.00
C ALA A 115 -31.18 6.94 21.49
N ALA A 116 -30.45 7.87 22.11
CA ALA A 116 -30.71 8.31 23.47
C ALA A 116 -32.09 8.98 23.59
N ALA A 117 -32.43 9.91 22.68
CA ALA A 117 -33.75 10.54 22.65
C ALA A 117 -34.89 9.55 22.38
N GLN A 118 -34.65 8.49 21.61
CA GLN A 118 -35.60 7.38 21.44
C GLN A 118 -35.74 6.56 22.73
N VAL A 119 -34.67 6.32 23.48
CA VAL A 119 -34.73 5.65 24.79
C VAL A 119 -35.51 6.52 25.79
N ASP A 120 -35.21 7.82 25.90
CA ASP A 120 -35.95 8.76 26.75
C ASP A 120 -37.45 8.75 26.40
N HIS A 121 -37.79 8.81 25.11
CA HIS A 121 -39.17 8.75 24.65
C HIS A 121 -39.85 7.41 24.97
N LEU A 122 -39.14 6.28 24.87
CA LEU A 122 -39.64 4.97 25.25
C LEU A 122 -39.77 4.82 26.77
N GLU A 123 -38.91 5.43 27.57
CA GLU A 123 -39.02 5.48 29.03
C GLU A 123 -40.23 6.32 29.47
N ASP A 124 -40.45 7.48 28.83
CA ASP A 124 -41.66 8.29 29.01
C ASP A 124 -42.93 7.53 28.58
N GLN A 125 -42.91 6.85 27.42
CA GLN A 125 -44.01 5.97 27.00
C GLN A 125 -44.24 4.83 28.00
N VAL A 126 -43.19 4.21 28.54
CA VAL A 126 -43.32 3.16 29.56
C VAL A 126 -43.83 3.73 30.89
N ALA A 127 -43.47 4.95 31.26
CA ALA A 127 -44.01 5.63 32.43
C ALA A 127 -45.50 5.99 32.25
N ALA A 128 -45.86 6.49 31.07
CA ALA A 128 -47.25 6.75 30.67
C ALA A 128 -48.06 5.45 30.61
N LEU A 129 -47.60 4.41 29.93
CA LEU A 129 -48.26 3.11 29.90
C LEU A 129 -48.31 2.44 31.28
N ARG A 130 -47.39 2.72 32.21
CA ARG A 130 -47.48 2.25 33.60
C ARG A 130 -48.51 3.04 34.41
N SER A 131 -48.62 4.36 34.21
CA SER A 131 -49.64 5.17 34.87
C SER A 131 -51.02 4.90 34.28
N GLU A 132 -51.14 4.69 32.97
CA GLU A 132 -52.31 4.19 32.27
C GLU A 132 -52.63 2.75 32.68
N LEU A 133 -51.68 1.83 32.83
CA LEU A 133 -51.96 0.49 33.38
C LEU A 133 -52.33 0.53 34.88
N ALA A 134 -51.93 1.56 35.63
CA ALA A 134 -52.39 1.75 37.01
C ALA A 134 -53.80 2.36 37.02
N LEU A 135 -54.07 3.35 36.16
CA LEU A 135 -55.37 3.96 35.95
C LEU A 135 -56.35 2.94 35.41
N LEU A 136 -56.02 2.18 34.37
CA LEU A 136 -56.75 1.02 33.84
C LEU A 136 -56.73 -0.18 34.80
N ARG A 137 -55.85 -0.30 35.80
CA ARG A 137 -56.13 -1.26 36.90
C ARG A 137 -57.18 -0.73 37.87
N ALA A 138 -57.36 0.59 37.93
CA ALA A 138 -58.46 1.27 38.61
C ALA A 138 -59.65 1.62 37.68
N ALA A 139 -59.56 1.33 36.38
CA ALA A 139 -60.47 1.81 35.32
C ALA A 139 -60.72 0.80 34.19
N ASP A 140 -60.14 -0.39 34.21
CA ASP A 140 -60.77 -1.66 33.79
C ASP A 140 -61.74 -2.14 34.90
N VAL A 141 -61.72 -1.42 36.02
CA VAL A 141 -62.83 -1.26 36.98
C VAL A 141 -63.82 -0.15 36.51
N ALA A 142 -63.57 0.59 35.40
CA ALA A 142 -64.35 1.80 35.00
C ALA A 142 -64.33 2.29 33.50
N THR A 143 -64.04 1.44 32.48
CA THR A 143 -64.12 1.64 30.99
C THR A 143 -63.26 2.70 30.21
N GLY A 144 -62.36 2.23 29.31
CA GLY A 144 -62.32 2.43 27.81
C GLY A 144 -61.94 3.75 27.04
N GLN A 145 -60.89 3.68 26.16
CA GLN A 145 -60.74 4.27 24.77
C GLN A 145 -60.58 5.83 24.56
N ASP A 146 -60.04 6.45 23.46
CA ASP A 146 -59.33 6.07 22.18
C ASP A 146 -58.66 7.29 21.43
N GLY A 147 -57.64 7.08 20.55
CA GLY A 147 -57.21 7.92 19.38
C GLY A 147 -56.32 9.19 19.60
N ASP A 148 -55.66 9.85 18.61
CA ASP A 148 -55.25 9.60 17.19
C ASP A 148 -54.19 10.68 16.72
N ALA A 149 -53.49 10.52 15.57
CA ALA A 149 -52.45 11.43 15.00
C ALA A 149 -53.02 12.48 13.97
N PRO A 150 -52.31 13.50 13.34
CA PRO A 150 -51.12 13.42 12.43
C PRO A 150 -50.29 14.78 12.31
N PRO A 151 -49.83 15.34 11.14
CA PRO A 151 -48.93 14.92 10.04
C PRO A 151 -47.64 15.82 9.86
N ALA A 152 -46.86 15.62 8.77
CA ALA A 152 -45.57 16.31 8.46
C ALA A 152 -45.60 17.29 7.23
N ILE A 153 -44.53 18.10 7.07
CA ILE A 153 -44.36 19.15 6.03
C ILE A 153 -43.09 18.89 5.17
N ALA A 154 -43.11 19.28 3.88
CA ALA A 154 -41.99 19.19 2.95
C ALA A 154 -41.45 20.58 2.50
N ALA A 155 -40.18 20.64 2.06
CA ALA A 155 -39.52 21.85 1.54
C ALA A 155 -38.56 21.53 0.36
N PRO A 156 -38.20 22.51 -0.51
CA PRO A 156 -37.90 22.23 -1.92
C PRO A 156 -36.42 22.34 -2.37
N ALA A 157 -36.19 22.03 -3.65
CA ALA A 157 -34.87 21.96 -4.29
C ALA A 157 -34.27 23.31 -4.72
N ALA A 158 -32.97 23.51 -4.42
CA ALA A 158 -32.17 24.64 -4.92
C ALA A 158 -30.66 24.31 -5.10
N GLN A 159 -30.31 23.07 -5.51
CA GLN A 159 -28.90 22.61 -5.60
C GLN A 159 -28.39 22.27 -7.02
N GLN A 160 -29.23 22.31 -8.05
CA GLN A 160 -28.91 21.68 -9.34
C GLN A 160 -28.04 22.51 -10.31
N ALA A 161 -27.79 23.80 -10.05
CA ALA A 161 -27.04 24.67 -10.96
C ALA A 161 -25.50 24.57 -10.84
N ALA A 162 -24.97 24.17 -9.68
CA ALA A 162 -23.52 24.11 -9.44
C ALA A 162 -22.86 22.82 -9.98
N ALA A 163 -23.61 21.71 -10.05
CA ALA A 163 -23.09 20.40 -10.44
C ALA A 163 -22.69 20.30 -11.93
N ALA A 164 -23.27 21.14 -12.79
CA ALA A 164 -23.12 21.02 -14.25
C ALA A 164 -21.70 21.30 -14.78
N ARG A 165 -20.90 22.13 -14.09
CA ARG A 165 -19.54 22.48 -14.56
C ARG A 165 -18.49 21.40 -14.24
N GLY A 166 -18.49 20.86 -13.02
CA GLY A 166 -17.59 19.77 -12.64
C GLY A 166 -17.85 18.46 -13.39
N PHE A 167 -19.06 18.27 -13.93
CA PHE A 167 -19.41 17.12 -14.76
C PHE A 167 -18.62 17.08 -16.08
N VAL A 168 -18.36 18.22 -16.72
CA VAL A 168 -17.71 18.30 -18.04
C VAL A 168 -16.22 17.96 -17.95
N ASP A 169 -15.50 18.50 -16.96
CA ASP A 169 -14.08 18.17 -16.74
C ASP A 169 -13.90 16.69 -16.37
N ALA A 170 -14.78 16.16 -15.51
CA ALA A 170 -14.81 14.73 -15.20
C ALA A 170 -15.12 13.86 -16.43
N LEU A 171 -15.88 14.36 -17.41
CA LEU A 171 -16.22 13.63 -18.64
C LEU A 171 -15.05 13.63 -19.63
N MET A 172 -14.29 14.72 -19.73
CA MET A 172 -13.06 14.78 -20.52
C MET A 172 -11.95 13.88 -19.95
N GLY A 173 -11.76 13.87 -18.62
CA GLY A 173 -10.85 12.94 -17.96
C GLY A 173 -11.24 11.46 -18.18
N LYS A 174 -12.54 11.15 -18.08
CA LYS A 174 -13.07 9.81 -18.39
C LYS A 174 -12.90 9.41 -19.86
N LYS A 175 -12.95 10.35 -20.80
CA LYS A 175 -12.74 10.07 -22.22
C LYS A 175 -11.28 9.67 -22.49
N LEU A 176 -10.31 10.45 -21.98
CA LEU A 176 -8.89 10.13 -22.11
C LEU A 176 -8.52 8.81 -21.41
N ALA A 177 -9.10 8.54 -20.24
CA ALA A 177 -8.93 7.24 -19.58
C ALA A 177 -9.41 6.07 -20.46
N ARG A 178 -10.62 6.16 -21.03
CA ARG A 178 -11.16 5.13 -21.95
C ARG A 178 -10.32 4.93 -23.21
N GLU A 179 -9.77 6.02 -23.77
CA GLU A 179 -8.89 5.95 -24.95
C GLU A 179 -7.56 5.26 -24.60
N ALA A 180 -7.02 5.50 -23.40
CA ALA A 180 -5.87 4.77 -22.87
C ALA A 180 -6.20 3.30 -22.57
N ASP A 181 -7.33 2.99 -21.92
CA ASP A 181 -7.76 1.63 -21.60
C ASP A 181 -7.96 0.78 -22.88
N ALA A 182 -8.60 1.36 -23.90
CA ALA A 182 -8.79 0.71 -25.20
C ALA A 182 -7.46 0.47 -25.94
N PHE A 183 -6.48 1.36 -25.79
CA PHE A 183 -5.13 1.17 -26.28
C PHE A 183 -4.42 0.03 -25.53
N TRP A 184 -4.56 -0.07 -24.20
CA TRP A 184 -4.00 -1.16 -23.41
C TRP A 184 -4.58 -2.53 -23.73
N ALA A 185 -5.86 -2.61 -24.03
CA ALA A 185 -6.48 -3.84 -24.54
C ALA A 185 -5.81 -4.30 -25.85
N GLN A 186 -5.63 -3.40 -26.83
CA GLN A 186 -4.98 -3.74 -28.10
C GLN A 186 -3.50 -4.12 -27.93
N VAL A 187 -2.77 -3.46 -27.01
CA VAL A 187 -1.39 -3.83 -26.68
C VAL A 187 -1.35 -5.21 -26.03
N ARG A 188 -2.25 -5.52 -25.10
CA ARG A 188 -2.39 -6.83 -24.46
C ARG A 188 -2.64 -7.93 -25.48
N ASP A 189 -3.65 -7.76 -26.35
CA ASP A 189 -3.99 -8.74 -27.39
C ASP A 189 -2.79 -9.06 -28.29
N ALA A 190 -2.03 -8.01 -28.67
CA ALA A 190 -0.82 -8.16 -29.49
C ALA A 190 0.36 -8.82 -28.74
N VAL A 191 0.50 -8.59 -27.43
CA VAL A 191 1.47 -9.27 -26.56
C VAL A 191 1.11 -10.76 -26.45
N GLU A 192 -0.14 -11.08 -26.13
CA GLU A 192 -0.60 -12.46 -26.00
C GLU A 192 -0.45 -13.23 -27.31
N ALA A 193 -0.82 -12.63 -28.45
CA ALA A 193 -0.63 -13.24 -29.76
C ALA A 193 0.85 -13.56 -30.02
N ALA A 194 1.76 -12.63 -29.73
CA ALA A 194 3.20 -12.85 -29.89
C ALA A 194 3.74 -13.97 -28.97
N MET A 195 3.25 -14.07 -27.73
CA MET A 195 3.61 -15.15 -26.80
C MET A 195 3.03 -16.51 -27.23
N ARG A 196 1.80 -16.52 -27.77
CA ARG A 196 1.12 -17.72 -28.25
C ARG A 196 1.77 -18.28 -29.52
N GLU A 197 2.36 -17.42 -30.36
CA GLU A 197 3.12 -17.79 -31.55
C GLU A 197 4.54 -18.31 -31.24
N ARG A 198 5.24 -17.70 -30.26
CA ARG A 198 6.71 -17.86 -30.10
C ARG A 198 7.16 -18.29 -28.69
N GLY A 199 6.24 -18.52 -27.77
CA GLY A 199 6.53 -18.92 -26.39
C GLY A 199 7.07 -17.79 -25.50
N PRO A 200 7.53 -18.12 -24.27
CA PRO A 200 7.99 -17.14 -23.30
C PRO A 200 9.21 -16.34 -23.79
N MET A 201 9.13 -15.01 -23.69
CA MET A 201 10.13 -14.12 -24.29
C MET A 201 10.38 -12.85 -23.48
N PRO A 202 11.59 -12.26 -23.57
CA PRO A 202 11.92 -11.02 -22.85
C PRO A 202 11.20 -9.81 -23.45
N ALA A 203 10.92 -8.78 -22.63
CA ALA A 203 10.17 -7.58 -23.04
C ALA A 203 10.72 -6.88 -24.31
N HIS A 204 12.03 -6.93 -24.56
CA HIS A 204 12.64 -6.35 -25.76
C HIS A 204 12.35 -7.15 -27.05
N ALA A 205 11.98 -8.43 -26.94
CA ALA A 205 11.58 -9.28 -28.04
C ALA A 205 10.08 -9.08 -28.31
N ILE A 206 9.27 -9.05 -27.25
CA ILE A 206 7.84 -8.69 -27.28
C ILE A 206 7.65 -7.35 -28.00
N TYR A 207 8.40 -6.32 -27.58
CA TYR A 207 8.37 -5.00 -28.20
C TYR A 207 8.66 -5.01 -29.71
N ARG A 208 9.56 -5.90 -30.16
CA ARG A 208 9.91 -6.04 -31.58
C ARG A 208 8.88 -6.85 -32.39
N SER A 209 8.10 -7.72 -31.74
CA SER A 209 6.96 -8.42 -32.38
C SER A 209 5.66 -7.60 -32.40
N LEU A 210 5.55 -6.50 -31.65
CA LEU A 210 4.37 -5.64 -31.71
C LEU A 210 4.20 -4.98 -33.11
N PRO A 211 2.95 -4.87 -33.62
CA PRO A 211 2.63 -4.09 -34.82
C PRO A 211 3.26 -2.69 -34.83
N ALA A 212 3.64 -2.21 -36.01
CA ALA A 212 4.23 -0.88 -36.16
C ALA A 212 3.18 0.24 -35.95
N GLU A 213 1.92 -0.11 -36.09
CA GLU A 213 0.73 0.73 -35.94
C GLU A 213 0.55 1.07 -34.46
N LEU A 214 0.52 0.06 -33.58
CA LEU A 214 0.41 0.25 -32.12
C LEU A 214 1.58 1.06 -31.56
N ARG A 215 2.80 0.81 -32.05
CA ARG A 215 3.99 1.57 -31.63
C ARG A 215 3.89 3.07 -31.98
N ARG A 216 3.35 3.41 -33.15
CA ARG A 216 3.06 4.80 -33.56
C ARG A 216 1.86 5.39 -32.82
N GLN A 217 0.82 4.59 -32.56
CA GLN A 217 -0.38 5.02 -31.86
C GLN A 217 -0.10 5.41 -30.40
N GLY A 218 0.83 4.73 -29.72
CA GLY A 218 1.27 5.12 -28.37
C GLY A 218 1.82 6.56 -28.29
N GLU A 219 2.53 7.03 -29.32
CA GLU A 219 2.99 8.42 -29.40
C GLU A 219 1.82 9.40 -29.51
N SER A 220 0.78 9.06 -30.29
CA SER A 220 -0.42 9.90 -30.47
C SER A 220 -1.33 9.99 -29.22
N VAL A 221 -1.30 8.98 -28.35
CA VAL A 221 -2.07 8.94 -27.08
C VAL A 221 -1.23 9.50 -25.91
N GLY A 222 0.01 9.95 -26.15
CA GLY A 222 0.91 10.46 -25.10
C GLY A 222 1.52 9.36 -24.22
N LEU A 223 1.42 8.10 -24.62
CA LEU A 223 1.89 6.91 -23.91
C LEU A 223 2.92 6.15 -24.77
N PRO A 224 4.15 6.68 -24.94
CA PRO A 224 5.13 6.10 -25.86
C PRO A 224 5.51 4.68 -25.44
N LEU A 225 5.18 3.70 -26.29
CA LEU A 225 5.61 2.32 -26.11
C LEU A 225 7.14 2.25 -26.30
N THR A 226 7.84 2.20 -25.18
CA THR A 226 9.29 1.90 -25.11
C THR A 226 9.50 0.53 -24.47
N PRO A 227 10.63 -0.17 -24.73
CA PRO A 227 10.89 -1.49 -24.14
C PRO A 227 10.85 -1.51 -22.60
N GLY A 228 11.32 -0.44 -21.95
CA GLY A 228 11.31 -0.32 -20.48
C GLY A 228 9.89 -0.12 -19.93
N TRP A 229 9.07 0.66 -20.64
CA TRP A 229 7.71 0.97 -20.20
C TRP A 229 6.73 -0.18 -20.50
N LEU A 230 6.93 -0.90 -21.61
CA LEU A 230 6.28 -2.19 -21.85
C LEU A 230 6.65 -3.20 -20.75
N ARG A 231 7.93 -3.32 -20.37
CA ARG A 231 8.34 -4.21 -19.27
C ARG A 231 7.63 -3.85 -17.95
N TYR A 232 7.53 -2.57 -17.62
CA TYR A 232 6.82 -2.11 -16.44
C TYR A 232 5.34 -2.52 -16.45
N HIS A 233 4.65 -2.39 -17.59
CA HIS A 233 3.26 -2.81 -17.71
C HIS A 233 3.08 -4.34 -17.60
N LEU A 234 3.95 -5.12 -18.25
CA LEU A 234 3.93 -6.60 -18.19
C LEU A 234 4.19 -7.14 -16.78
N LEU A 235 5.09 -6.51 -16.03
CA LEU A 235 5.30 -6.83 -14.61
C LEU A 235 4.03 -6.61 -13.80
N ARG A 236 3.38 -5.46 -13.96
CA ARG A 236 2.13 -5.13 -13.25
C ARG A 236 1.00 -6.10 -13.58
N MET A 237 0.91 -6.55 -14.84
CA MET A 237 -0.08 -7.57 -15.24
C MET A 237 0.22 -8.95 -14.63
N ALA A 238 1.50 -9.35 -14.56
CA ALA A 238 1.90 -10.59 -13.91
C ALA A 238 1.67 -10.54 -12.38
N GLU A 239 1.95 -9.39 -11.74
CA GLU A 239 1.63 -9.14 -10.33
C GLU A 239 0.11 -9.15 -10.05
N ALA A 240 -0.71 -8.71 -11.01
CA ALA A 240 -2.17 -8.72 -10.92
C ALA A 240 -2.81 -10.08 -11.25
N GLY A 241 -2.03 -11.08 -11.70
CA GLY A 241 -2.54 -12.38 -12.12
C GLY A 241 -3.34 -12.35 -13.43
N GLU A 242 -3.18 -11.31 -14.25
CA GLU A 242 -3.93 -11.11 -15.51
C GLU A 242 -3.40 -11.98 -16.66
N GLY A 243 -3.34 -13.31 -16.45
CA GLY A 243 -2.98 -14.30 -17.47
C GLY A 243 -1.50 -14.35 -17.87
N LEU A 244 -0.63 -13.59 -17.21
CA LEU A 244 0.81 -13.52 -17.51
C LEU A 244 1.67 -13.92 -16.30
N ALA A 245 2.86 -14.48 -16.56
CA ALA A 245 3.88 -14.78 -15.55
C ALA A 245 5.28 -14.35 -16.04
N GLU A 246 6.12 -13.82 -15.14
CA GLU A 246 7.57 -13.65 -15.38
C GLU A 246 8.30 -14.91 -14.89
N ILE A 247 9.00 -15.60 -15.80
CA ILE A 247 9.80 -16.80 -15.55
C ILE A 247 11.22 -16.49 -16.05
N ASP A 248 12.20 -16.45 -15.14
CA ASP A 248 13.62 -16.17 -15.43
C ASP A 248 13.87 -14.94 -16.33
N GLY A 249 13.12 -13.85 -16.09
CA GLY A 249 13.23 -12.60 -16.85
C GLY A 249 12.62 -12.63 -18.27
N ARG A 250 11.85 -13.68 -18.58
CA ARG A 250 10.97 -13.79 -19.75
C ARG A 250 9.52 -13.73 -19.29
N PHE A 251 8.64 -13.19 -20.13
CA PHE A 251 7.20 -13.20 -19.88
C PHE A 251 6.55 -14.28 -20.75
N GLY A 252 5.63 -15.05 -20.16
CA GLY A 252 4.80 -16.03 -20.86
C GLY A 252 3.36 -15.96 -20.35
N LEU A 253 2.46 -16.66 -21.06
CA LEU A 253 1.11 -16.91 -20.57
C LEU A 253 1.18 -17.80 -19.33
N ALA A 254 0.40 -17.49 -18.31
CA ALA A 254 0.28 -18.33 -17.13
C ALA A 254 -0.40 -19.66 -17.52
N GLU A 255 0.09 -20.79 -17.00
CA GLU A 255 -0.61 -22.07 -17.15
C GLU A 255 -1.98 -21.99 -16.45
N PRO A 256 -3.05 -22.53 -17.06
CA PRO A 256 -4.38 -22.49 -16.46
C PRO A 256 -4.37 -23.27 -15.16
N GLN A 257 -4.64 -22.58 -14.06
CA GLN A 257 -4.83 -23.19 -12.75
C GLN A 257 -6.00 -24.19 -12.87
N PRO A 258 -5.86 -25.46 -12.41
CA PRO A 258 -6.88 -26.47 -12.63
C PRO A 258 -8.20 -26.05 -11.98
N GLU A 259 -9.29 -26.05 -12.76
CA GLU A 259 -10.60 -25.66 -12.26
C GLU A 259 -11.04 -26.59 -11.10
N PRO A 260 -11.63 -26.05 -10.02
CA PRO A 260 -12.12 -26.85 -8.92
C PRO A 260 -13.29 -27.73 -9.37
N VAL A 261 -13.27 -29.01 -8.95
CA VAL A 261 -14.31 -29.98 -9.27
C VAL A 261 -15.67 -29.51 -8.70
N PRO A 262 -16.71 -29.35 -9.54
CA PRO A 262 -18.01 -28.88 -9.05
C PRO A 262 -18.73 -30.00 -8.28
N GLY A 263 -18.95 -29.80 -6.97
CA GLY A 263 -19.72 -30.77 -6.17
C GLY A 263 -19.76 -30.53 -4.66
N GLU A 264 -18.71 -29.96 -4.06
CA GLU A 264 -18.71 -29.67 -2.61
C GLU A 264 -19.10 -28.21 -2.30
N PRO A 265 -19.92 -27.96 -1.26
CA PRO A 265 -20.21 -26.62 -0.79
C PRO A 265 -18.96 -26.03 -0.13
N ALA A 266 -18.16 -25.32 -0.91
CA ALA A 266 -16.96 -24.65 -0.43
C ALA A 266 -17.31 -23.65 0.68
N ALA A 267 -16.59 -23.73 1.80
CA ALA A 267 -16.53 -22.64 2.75
C ALA A 267 -16.05 -21.36 2.03
N PRO A 268 -16.51 -20.16 2.42
CA PRO A 268 -16.10 -18.92 1.75
C PRO A 268 -14.57 -18.81 1.76
N ALA A 269 -13.98 -18.62 0.58
CA ALA A 269 -12.55 -18.51 0.44
C ALA A 269 -12.00 -17.39 1.33
N LEU A 270 -10.85 -17.59 1.97
CA LEU A 270 -10.29 -16.61 2.92
C LEU A 270 -10.08 -15.25 2.25
N ALA A 271 -9.81 -15.23 0.94
CA ALA A 271 -9.74 -14.03 0.12
C ALA A 271 -11.00 -13.15 0.21
N ASP A 272 -12.20 -13.73 0.20
CA ASP A 272 -13.46 -13.00 0.29
C ASP A 272 -13.77 -12.57 1.72
N GLU A 273 -13.53 -13.43 2.72
CA GLU A 273 -13.60 -13.01 4.13
C GLU A 273 -12.65 -11.84 4.43
N VAL A 274 -11.44 -11.83 3.83
CA VAL A 274 -10.47 -10.73 4.02
C VAL A 274 -10.81 -9.50 3.18
N ARG A 275 -11.50 -9.61 2.04
CA ARG A 275 -12.01 -8.45 1.27
C ARG A 275 -12.96 -7.59 2.11
N GLU A 276 -13.83 -8.19 2.91
CA GLU A 276 -14.71 -7.46 3.83
C GLU A 276 -14.06 -7.07 5.16
N MET A 277 -12.87 -7.61 5.46
CA MET A 277 -12.22 -7.42 6.76
C MET A 277 -11.47 -6.08 6.87
N GLY A 278 -11.73 -5.33 7.93
CA GLY A 278 -10.93 -4.13 8.27
C GLY A 278 -9.53 -4.48 8.79
N LYS A 279 -8.54 -3.61 8.50
CA LYS A 279 -7.11 -3.76 8.85
C LYS A 279 -6.83 -4.26 10.27
N ARG A 280 -7.54 -3.73 11.29
CA ARG A 280 -7.36 -4.13 12.70
C ARG A 280 -7.80 -5.59 12.94
N ARG A 281 -8.94 -6.00 12.37
CA ARG A 281 -9.49 -7.36 12.48
C ARG A 281 -8.62 -8.38 11.74
N PHE A 282 -8.12 -8.02 10.55
CA PHE A 282 -7.15 -8.82 9.80
C PHE A 282 -5.90 -9.14 10.65
N TRP A 283 -5.22 -8.11 11.19
CA TRP A 283 -3.98 -8.33 11.93
C TRP A 283 -4.16 -9.10 13.24
N ARG A 284 -5.33 -9.02 13.90
CA ARG A 284 -5.64 -9.89 15.06
C ARG A 284 -5.73 -11.35 14.63
N ARG A 285 -6.55 -11.66 13.62
CA ARG A 285 -6.75 -13.04 13.15
C ARG A 285 -5.46 -13.63 12.57
N PHE A 286 -4.69 -12.86 11.80
CA PHE A 286 -3.35 -13.24 11.35
C PHE A 286 -2.42 -13.65 12.50
N VAL A 287 -2.33 -12.83 13.56
CA VAL A 287 -1.44 -13.12 14.71
C VAL A 287 -1.98 -14.27 15.57
N ARG A 288 -3.31 -14.47 15.64
CA ARG A 288 -3.93 -15.67 16.21
C ARG A 288 -3.54 -16.94 15.43
N GLU A 289 -3.56 -16.92 14.10
CA GLU A 289 -3.10 -18.08 13.32
C GLU A 289 -1.59 -18.34 13.48
N VAL A 290 -0.76 -17.30 13.63
CA VAL A 290 0.65 -17.45 14.03
C VAL A 290 0.77 -18.14 15.40
N HIS A 291 -0.05 -17.75 16.39
CA HIS A 291 -0.07 -18.40 17.70
C HIS A 291 -0.47 -19.87 17.58
N VAL A 292 -1.57 -20.19 16.89
CA VAL A 292 -2.04 -21.57 16.67
C VAL A 292 -0.98 -22.43 15.97
N LEU A 293 -0.26 -21.87 14.99
CA LEU A 293 0.85 -22.54 14.32
C LEU A 293 2.00 -22.82 15.29
N LEU A 294 2.42 -21.85 16.10
CA LEU A 294 3.49 -22.01 17.09
C LEU A 294 3.11 -22.97 18.23
N SER A 295 1.85 -22.99 18.67
CA SER A 295 1.35 -23.96 19.66
C SER A 295 1.43 -25.41 19.15
N LYS A 296 1.27 -25.63 17.84
CA LYS A 296 1.32 -26.97 17.21
C LYS A 296 2.74 -27.38 16.80
N ALA A 297 3.53 -26.44 16.27
CA ALA A 297 4.83 -26.71 15.66
C ALA A 297 6.03 -26.49 16.58
N GLY A 298 5.83 -25.89 17.76
CA GLY A 298 6.90 -25.50 18.68
C GLY A 298 7.64 -24.24 18.23
N PRO A 299 8.83 -23.96 18.80
CA PRO A 299 9.54 -22.70 18.55
C PRO A 299 10.15 -22.59 17.15
N LEU A 300 9.70 -21.58 16.38
CA LEU A 300 10.10 -21.33 14.99
C LEU A 300 10.67 -19.93 14.81
N THR A 301 11.60 -19.76 13.87
CA THR A 301 12.04 -18.45 13.39
C THR A 301 10.95 -17.76 12.55
N ALA A 302 11.01 -16.43 12.39
CA ALA A 302 10.03 -15.69 11.59
C ALA A 302 9.95 -16.17 10.12
N ASP A 303 11.06 -16.59 9.53
CA ASP A 303 11.11 -17.19 8.20
C ASP A 303 10.42 -18.56 8.15
N GLU A 304 10.60 -19.41 9.17
CA GLU A 304 9.92 -20.70 9.27
C GLU A 304 8.41 -20.55 9.53
N ILE A 305 8.00 -19.54 10.32
CA ILE A 305 6.58 -19.20 10.53
C ILE A 305 5.96 -18.83 9.18
N LEU A 306 6.55 -17.89 8.43
CA LEU A 306 6.00 -17.46 7.13
C LEU A 306 6.04 -18.57 6.07
N ARG A 307 6.94 -19.55 6.15
CA ARG A 307 6.91 -20.72 5.24
C ARG A 307 5.86 -21.77 5.59
N ARG A 308 5.37 -21.80 6.84
CA ARG A 308 4.40 -22.78 7.34
C ARG A 308 3.00 -22.20 7.57
N MET A 309 2.84 -20.88 7.50
CA MET A 309 1.54 -20.24 7.41
C MET A 309 0.88 -20.56 6.07
N ASP A 310 -0.44 -20.49 6.07
CA ASP A 310 -1.25 -20.53 4.85
C ASP A 310 -0.80 -19.43 3.86
N PRO A 311 -0.48 -19.77 2.60
CA PRO A 311 -0.18 -18.78 1.56
C PRO A 311 -1.26 -17.71 1.39
N GLU A 312 -2.54 -18.04 1.60
CA GLU A 312 -3.64 -17.09 1.48
C GLU A 312 -3.55 -15.96 2.52
N TRP A 313 -3.16 -16.27 3.77
CA TRP A 313 -2.91 -15.24 4.80
C TRP A 313 -1.75 -14.31 4.45
N ILE A 314 -0.75 -14.82 3.72
CA ILE A 314 0.44 -14.07 3.31
C ILE A 314 0.09 -13.14 2.15
N ALA A 315 -0.57 -13.65 1.10
CA ALA A 315 -1.07 -12.87 -0.02
C ALA A 315 -2.07 -11.79 0.45
N ALA A 316 -3.03 -12.16 1.31
CA ALA A 316 -4.01 -11.24 1.86
C ALA A 316 -3.39 -10.13 2.73
N SER A 317 -2.16 -10.31 3.24
CA SER A 317 -1.44 -9.26 3.97
C SER A 317 -1.05 -8.07 3.08
N GLU A 318 -0.87 -8.27 1.78
CA GLU A 318 -0.42 -7.25 0.84
C GLU A 318 -1.38 -6.06 0.75
N ARG A 319 -2.69 -6.31 0.86
CA ARG A 319 -3.77 -5.30 0.91
C ARG A 319 -3.56 -4.24 1.99
N PHE A 320 -2.93 -4.59 3.13
CA PHE A 320 -2.76 -3.67 4.26
C PHE A 320 -1.30 -3.28 4.51
N GLN A 321 -0.41 -4.27 4.45
CA GLN A 321 1.03 -4.14 4.60
C GLN A 321 1.64 -5.52 4.39
N ARG A 322 2.26 -5.79 3.23
CA ARG A 322 2.94 -7.06 2.94
C ARG A 322 3.78 -7.53 4.13
N ILE A 323 3.51 -8.71 4.66
CA ILE A 323 4.28 -9.27 5.76
C ILE A 323 5.65 -9.74 5.26
N THR A 324 6.70 -9.48 6.04
CA THR A 324 8.07 -9.92 5.77
C THR A 324 8.66 -10.47 7.07
N PRO A 325 9.71 -11.32 7.03
CA PRO A 325 10.29 -11.89 8.27
C PRO A 325 10.68 -10.82 9.29
N GLY A 326 11.33 -9.73 8.85
CA GLY A 326 11.66 -8.60 9.70
C GLY A 326 10.44 -7.88 10.30
N ARG A 327 9.36 -7.70 9.52
CA ARG A 327 8.11 -7.08 10.00
C ARG A 327 7.33 -8.01 10.92
N LEU A 328 7.41 -9.33 10.73
CA LEU A 328 6.84 -10.32 11.64
C LEU A 328 7.59 -10.32 12.98
N ARG A 329 8.94 -10.35 12.98
CA ARG A 329 9.75 -10.19 14.21
C ARG A 329 9.37 -8.94 14.98
N PHE A 330 9.27 -7.80 14.31
CA PHE A 330 8.86 -6.53 14.94
C PHE A 330 7.45 -6.62 15.56
N LYS A 331 6.47 -7.20 14.83
CA LYS A 331 5.12 -7.41 15.35
C LYS A 331 5.11 -8.35 16.56
N LEU A 332 5.84 -9.47 16.52
CA LEU A 332 5.87 -10.44 17.62
C LEU A 332 6.55 -9.86 18.86
N ARG A 333 7.69 -9.19 18.73
CA ARG A 333 8.35 -8.48 19.83
C ARG A 333 7.41 -7.46 20.50
N GLY A 334 6.77 -6.59 19.72
CA GLY A 334 5.78 -5.66 20.26
C GLY A 334 4.58 -6.33 20.96
N ARG A 335 4.24 -7.58 20.63
CA ARG A 335 3.24 -8.37 21.38
C ARG A 335 3.81 -9.00 22.64
N ILE A 336 5.09 -9.40 22.66
CA ILE A 336 5.78 -9.84 23.88
C ILE A 336 5.83 -8.68 24.88
N ASP A 337 6.22 -7.48 24.42
CA ASP A 337 6.27 -6.25 25.23
C ASP A 337 4.87 -5.85 25.78
N GLU A 338 3.80 -6.14 25.04
CA GLU A 338 2.40 -5.97 25.48
C GLU A 338 1.89 -7.07 26.44
N GLY A 339 2.69 -8.09 26.77
CA GLY A 339 2.27 -9.21 27.65
C GLY A 339 1.32 -10.22 27.00
N ARG A 340 1.38 -10.37 25.67
CA ARG A 340 0.61 -11.39 24.92
C ARG A 340 1.27 -12.77 25.03
N PRO A 341 0.58 -13.89 24.70
CA PRO A 341 1.13 -15.25 24.81
C PRO A 341 2.18 -15.62 23.75
N PHE A 342 3.24 -14.83 23.64
CA PHE A 342 4.42 -15.12 22.86
C PHE A 342 5.67 -15.04 23.74
N ALA A 343 6.68 -15.82 23.41
CA ALA A 343 8.01 -15.72 24.00
C ALA A 343 9.07 -15.75 22.90
N GLU A 344 10.10 -14.92 23.02
CA GLU A 344 11.30 -15.01 22.19
C GLU A 344 12.36 -15.85 22.93
N LEU A 345 12.89 -16.84 22.23
CA LEU A 345 13.91 -17.77 22.70
C LEU A 345 15.24 -17.51 21.97
N SER A 346 16.31 -18.13 22.47
CA SER A 346 17.65 -18.07 21.87
C SER A 346 17.63 -18.41 20.37
N GLY A 347 18.28 -17.58 19.56
CA GLY A 347 18.38 -17.77 18.11
C GLY A 347 17.20 -17.21 17.30
N GLU A 348 16.58 -16.11 17.77
CA GLU A 348 15.44 -15.42 17.12
C GLU A 348 14.23 -16.34 16.83
N ARG A 349 14.02 -17.33 17.70
CA ARG A 349 12.87 -18.26 17.64
C ARG A 349 11.74 -17.73 18.51
N PHE A 350 10.53 -17.77 17.99
CA PHE A 350 9.31 -17.40 18.71
C PHE A 350 8.56 -18.67 19.10
N ALA A 351 8.03 -18.69 20.31
CA ALA A 351 7.15 -19.74 20.82
C ALA A 351 5.80 -19.14 21.23
N ALA A 352 4.74 -19.93 21.12
CA ALA A 352 3.47 -19.63 21.77
C ALA A 352 3.56 -20.01 23.25
N VAL A 353 3.05 -19.15 24.13
CA VAL A 353 2.89 -19.48 25.55
C VAL A 353 1.53 -20.13 25.73
N LEU A 354 1.51 -21.41 26.08
CA LEU A 354 0.26 -22.15 26.26
C LEU A 354 -0.43 -21.72 27.56
N GLY A 355 -1.62 -21.12 27.44
CA GLY A 355 -2.58 -20.96 28.54
C GLY A 355 -3.57 -22.12 28.60
N GLU A 356 -4.47 -22.08 29.59
CA GLU A 356 -5.54 -23.07 29.75
C GLU A 356 -6.61 -23.00 28.64
N GLU A 357 -6.77 -21.82 28.02
CA GLU A 357 -7.71 -21.59 26.90
C GLU A 357 -6.98 -21.19 25.59
N PRO A 358 -7.55 -21.50 24.41
CA PRO A 358 -7.02 -21.04 23.13
C PRO A 358 -7.09 -19.51 23.02
N TRP A 359 -5.95 -18.86 22.72
CA TRP A 359 -5.87 -17.41 22.65
C TRP A 359 -6.79 -16.81 21.56
N ASP A 360 -7.56 -15.79 21.96
CA ASP A 360 -8.56 -15.06 21.17
C ASP A 360 -7.96 -14.12 20.09
N GLY A 361 -6.67 -13.78 20.22
CA GLY A 361 -5.99 -12.81 19.37
C GLY A 361 -5.97 -11.37 19.90
N GLU A 362 -6.49 -11.11 21.12
CA GLU A 362 -6.52 -9.76 21.73
C GLU A 362 -6.29 -9.73 23.25
N SER A 363 -6.41 -10.83 23.98
CA SER A 363 -6.17 -10.89 25.43
C SER A 363 -4.68 -10.89 25.79
N ALA A 364 -4.34 -10.37 26.96
CA ALA A 364 -3.01 -10.51 27.56
C ALA A 364 -3.02 -11.73 28.50
N MET A 365 -1.86 -12.30 28.80
CA MET A 365 -1.80 -13.43 29.73
C MET A 365 -2.08 -12.97 31.16
N SER A 366 -3.12 -13.54 31.78
CA SER A 366 -3.39 -13.39 33.21
C SER A 366 -2.19 -13.90 34.01
N GLY A 367 -1.43 -12.99 34.62
CA GLY A 367 -0.26 -13.31 35.44
C GLY A 367 1.11 -12.95 34.85
N ALA A 368 1.18 -12.41 33.63
CA ALA A 368 2.43 -11.85 33.11
C ALA A 368 2.79 -10.54 33.85
N VAL A 369 3.67 -10.67 34.85
CA VAL A 369 4.24 -9.52 35.59
C VAL A 369 4.91 -8.58 34.59
N ARG A 370 4.51 -7.30 34.60
CA ARG A 370 5.20 -6.23 33.87
C ARG A 370 6.60 -6.04 34.47
N ASN A 371 7.61 -6.64 33.86
CA ASN A 371 8.98 -6.16 34.02
C ASN A 371 9.08 -4.84 33.24
N GLY A 372 9.43 -3.76 33.96
CA GLY A 372 9.44 -2.38 33.44
C GLY A 372 10.75 -1.95 32.79
#